data_AF-A0A150GY10-F1
#
_entry.id   AF-A0A150GY10-F1
#
_cell.length_a   1.000
_cell.length_b   1.000
_cell.length_c   1.000
_cell.angle_alpha   90.00
_cell.angle_beta   90.00
_cell.angle_gamma   90.00
#
_symmetry.space_group_name_H-M   'P 1'
#
loop_
_entity.id
_entity.type
_entity.pdbx_description
1 polymer ?
#
loop_
_entity_poly.entity_id
_entity_poly.type
_entity_poly.pdbx_seq_one_letter_code
_entity_poly.pdbx_strand_id
1 'polypeptide(L)' 'MFAIQAATRNVACNATQPRHKGAKHHARSRPIKYTPADKRHGPAKYEPLPTPPPQFTVVGKAEGKSQ' A
#
# COMPACT_ATOMS: atom_id res chain seq x y z
N MET A 1 -12.72 -10.78 -38.38
CA MET A 1 -13.89 -11.31 -37.67
C MET A 1 -13.40 -12.44 -36.78
N PHE A 2 -13.32 -12.24 -35.46
CA PHE A 2 -12.83 -13.28 -34.54
C PHE A 2 -13.97 -14.23 -34.18
N ALA A 3 -13.82 -15.51 -34.53
CA ALA A 3 -14.77 -16.54 -34.15
C ALA A 3 -14.73 -16.77 -32.64
N ILE A 4 -15.88 -16.61 -31.98
CA ILE A 4 -16.06 -17.03 -30.58
C ILE A 4 -16.14 -18.56 -30.61
N GLN A 5 -15.00 -19.22 -30.48
CA GLN A 5 -14.94 -20.67 -30.25
C GLN A 5 -15.66 -20.94 -28.93
N ALA A 6 -16.85 -21.55 -28.98
CA ALA A 6 -17.57 -21.96 -27.78
C ALA A 6 -16.69 -22.96 -27.01
N ALA A 7 -16.10 -22.51 -25.91
CA ALA A 7 -15.34 -23.38 -25.02
C ALA A 7 -16.29 -24.45 -24.50
N THR A 8 -16.15 -25.67 -25.02
CA THR A 8 -16.83 -26.85 -24.48
C THR A 8 -16.42 -26.98 -23.02
N ARG A 9 -17.31 -26.61 -22.10
CA ARG A 9 -17.06 -26.81 -20.66
C ARG A 9 -16.83 -28.29 -20.47
N ASN A 10 -15.63 -28.68 -20.04
CA ASN A 10 -15.28 -30.07 -19.79
C ASN A 10 -15.99 -30.52 -18.50
N VAL A 11 -17.30 -30.76 -18.59
CA VAL A 11 -18.21 -30.99 -17.45
C VAL A 11 -17.75 -32.17 -16.61
N ALA A 12 -17.23 -33.23 -17.26
CA ALA A 12 -16.70 -34.41 -16.61
C ALA A 12 -15.49 -34.12 -15.70
N CYS A 13 -14.58 -33.24 -16.13
CA CYS A 13 -13.40 -32.86 -15.35
C CYS A 13 -13.74 -31.92 -14.18
N ASN A 14 -14.79 -31.09 -14.33
CA ASN A 14 -15.24 -30.19 -13.27
C ASN A 14 -16.08 -30.91 -12.20
N ALA A 15 -16.73 -32.03 -12.51
CA ALA A 15 -17.51 -32.82 -11.56
C ALA A 15 -16.63 -33.58 -10.54
N THR A 16 -15.36 -33.83 -10.89
CA THR A 16 -14.40 -34.56 -10.04
C THR A 16 -13.61 -33.64 -9.09
N GLN A 17 -13.61 -32.32 -9.32
CA GLN A 17 -12.86 -31.38 -8.48
C GLN A 17 -13.73 -30.75 -7.38
N PRO A 18 -13.36 -30.87 -6.10
CA PRO A 18 -14.12 -30.26 -5.01
C PRO A 18 -14.02 -28.73 -5.06
N ARG A 19 -15.13 -28.05 -4.72
CA ARG A 19 -15.17 -26.59 -4.65
C ARG A 19 -14.47 -26.08 -3.39
N HIS A 20 -13.83 -24.92 -3.49
CA HIS A 20 -13.32 -24.18 -2.34
C HIS A 20 -14.46 -23.40 -1.67
N LYS A 21 -14.70 -23.65 -0.38
CA LYS A 21 -15.75 -23.02 0.44
C LYS A 21 -15.20 -22.65 1.82
N GLY A 22 -15.95 -21.82 2.56
CA GLY A 22 -15.57 -21.36 3.90
C GLY A 22 -14.22 -20.64 3.91
N ALA A 23 -13.45 -20.81 5.00
CA ALA A 23 -12.14 -20.19 5.17
C ALA A 23 -11.14 -20.52 4.05
N LYS A 24 -11.25 -21.70 3.43
CA LYS A 24 -10.39 -22.09 2.31
C LYS A 24 -10.60 -21.20 1.07
N HIS A 25 -11.83 -20.72 0.85
CA HIS A 25 -12.09 -19.75 -0.22
C HIS A 25 -11.42 -18.41 0.09
N HIS A 26 -11.60 -17.89 1.31
CA HIS A 26 -10.98 -16.61 1.74
C HIS A 26 -9.45 -16.66 1.66
N ALA A 27 -8.81 -17.73 2.11
CA ALA A 27 -7.37 -17.90 2.05
C ALA A 27 -6.82 -17.86 0.60
N ARG A 28 -7.58 -18.40 -0.36
CA ARG A 28 -7.20 -18.45 -1.77
C ARG A 28 -7.44 -17.12 -2.49
N SER A 29 -8.58 -16.47 -2.24
CA SER A 29 -9.00 -15.27 -2.99
C SER A 29 -8.60 -13.95 -2.34
N ARG A 30 -7.99 -13.97 -1.14
CA ARG A 30 -7.61 -12.73 -0.46
C ARG A 30 -6.62 -11.91 -1.31
N PRO A 31 -6.78 -10.58 -1.36
CA PRO A 31 -5.82 -9.72 -2.03
C PRO A 31 -4.44 -9.82 -1.38
N ILE A 32 -3.42 -10.14 -2.17
CA ILE A 32 -2.02 -10.13 -1.75
C ILE A 32 -1.15 -9.54 -2.86
N LYS A 33 -0.03 -8.95 -2.45
CA LYS A 33 1.03 -8.59 -3.40
C LYS A 33 1.75 -9.87 -3.82
N TYR A 34 1.75 -10.18 -5.11
CA TYR A 34 2.41 -11.38 -5.63
C TYR A 34 3.88 -11.13 -5.95
N THR A 35 4.19 -9.98 -6.54
CA THR A 35 5.54 -9.70 -7.07
C THR A 35 6.50 -9.27 -5.94
N PRO A 36 7.80 -9.64 -6.02
CA PRO A 36 8.81 -9.15 -5.07
C PRO A 36 9.04 -7.65 -5.13
N ALA A 37 8.92 -7.03 -6.32
CA ALA A 37 9.06 -5.59 -6.49
C ALA A 37 8.01 -4.83 -5.68
N ASP A 38 6.73 -5.23 -5.80
CA ASP A 38 5.63 -4.59 -5.08
C ASP A 38 5.74 -4.70 -3.55
N LYS A 39 6.36 -5.79 -3.09
CA LYS A 39 6.63 -6.04 -1.67
C LYS A 39 7.77 -5.19 -1.12
N ARG A 40 8.75 -4.84 -1.96
CA ARG A 40 9.96 -4.09 -1.58
C ARG A 40 9.81 -2.57 -1.70
N HIS A 41 8.72 -2.07 -2.31
CA HIS A 41 8.42 -0.64 -2.29
C HIS A 41 8.25 -0.14 -0.85
N GLY A 42 9.02 0.89 -0.51
CA GLY A 42 8.91 1.64 0.72
C GLY A 42 8.58 3.11 0.44
N PRO A 43 8.49 3.94 1.48
CA PRO A 43 8.31 5.38 1.34
C PRO A 43 9.45 6.02 0.53
N ALA A 44 9.13 7.07 -0.22
CA ALA A 44 10.15 7.90 -0.86
C ALA A 44 11.02 8.59 0.20
N LYS A 45 12.33 8.58 -0.01
CA LYS A 45 13.30 9.27 0.86
C LYS A 45 13.59 10.64 0.28
N TYR A 46 13.43 11.68 1.09
CA TYR A 46 13.80 13.05 0.78
C TYR A 46 14.95 13.47 1.69
N GLU A 47 15.83 14.33 1.19
CA GLU A 47 16.87 14.94 2.01
C GLU A 47 16.24 15.79 3.12
N PRO A 48 16.84 15.83 4.31
CA PRO A 48 16.35 16.67 5.39
C PRO A 48 16.42 18.13 4.97
N LEU A 49 15.37 18.89 5.34
CA LEU A 49 15.37 20.33 5.11
C LEU A 49 16.52 20.99 5.91
N PRO A 50 17.10 22.08 5.41
CA PRO A 50 18.03 22.87 6.19
C PRO A 50 17.37 23.39 7.46
N THR A 51 18.18 23.66 8.49
CA THR A 51 17.69 24.16 9.77
C THR A 51 16.87 25.44 9.55
N PRO A 52 15.58 25.45 9.91
CA PRO A 52 14.75 26.63 9.72
C PRO A 52 15.20 27.75 10.67
N PRO A 53 14.97 29.02 10.30
CA PRO A 53 15.19 30.14 11.21
C PRO A 53 14.28 30.05 12.44
N PRO A 54 14.61 30.78 13.53
CA PRO A 54 13.75 30.85 14.71
C PRO A 54 12.36 31.39 14.33
N GLN A 55 11.31 30.77 14.87
CA GLN A 55 9.91 31.15 14.54
C GLN A 55 9.57 32.58 14.96
N PHE A 56 10.19 33.06 16.03
CA PHE A 56 10.10 34.44 16.47
C PHE A 56 11.43 34.84 17.11
N THR A 57 11.75 36.13 17.04
CA THR A 57 12.88 36.72 17.75
C THR A 57 12.33 37.80 18.66
N VAL A 58 12.52 37.67 19.97
CA VAL A 58 12.11 38.69 20.94
C VAL A 58 13.17 39.79 20.93
N VAL A 59 12.82 40.95 20.36
CA VAL A 59 13.70 42.13 20.34
C VAL A 59 13.35 43.00 21.55
N GLY A 60 14.22 42.99 22.56
CA GLY A 60 14.15 43.87 23.74
C GLY A 60 14.22 43.12 25.06
N LYS A 61 15.38 43.18 25.74
CA LYS A 61 15.41 43.12 27.20
C LYS A 61 15.19 44.55 27.68
N ALA A 62 14.01 44.87 28.17
CA ALA A 62 13.88 46.04 29.01
C ALA A 62 14.77 45.78 30.24
N GLU A 63 15.92 46.44 30.30
CA GLU A 63 16.73 46.49 31.51
C GLU A 63 15.88 47.16 32.58
N GLY A 64 15.25 46.34 33.43
CA GLY A 64 14.67 46.81 34.67
C GLY A 64 15.80 47.28 35.58
N LYS A 65 16.16 48.56 35.49
CA LYS A 65 16.84 49.26 36.58
C LYS A 65 15.86 49.30 37.76
N SER A 66 16.05 48.41 38.75
CA SER A 66 15.45 48.62 40.07
C SER A 66 16.12 49.84 40.69
N GLN A 67 15.34 50.92 40.86
CA GLN A 67 15.65 51.99 41.81
C GLN A 67 15.12 51.61 43.19
#